data_AF-A0A351MPI8-F1
#
_entry.id   AF-A0A351MPI8-F1
#
_cell.length_a   1.000
_cell.length_b   1.000
_cell.length_c   1.000
_cell.angle_alpha   90.00
_cell.angle_beta   90.00
_cell.angle_gamma   90.00
#
_symmetry.space_group_name_H-M   'P 1'
#
loop_
_entity.id
_entity.type
_entity.pdbx_description
1 polymer ?
#
loop_
_entity_poly.entity_id
_entity_poly.type
_entity_poly.pdbx_seq_one_letter_code
_entity_poly.pdbx_strand_id
1 'polypeptide(L)'
;AINIDMIGDANLDIYREGYSELSHPELLDRIFAAAARLGHRQFVNEPGTLITDDHKPLIDVGIPAVDLIDLDYPGPRSNRYWHTLMDTPEHCSPESLRAVGETLLAVIYG
;
A
#
# COMPACT_ATOMS: atom_id res chain seq x y z
N ALA A 1 -4.22 1.68 12.69
CA ALA A 1 -3.21 0.65 12.36
C ALA A 1 -2.86 0.75 10.88
N ILE A 2 -1.71 0.23 10.46
CA ILE A 2 -1.28 0.20 9.06
C ILE A 2 -0.89 -1.25 8.74
N ASN A 3 -1.62 -1.89 7.83
CA ASN A 3 -1.24 -3.14 7.19
C ASN A 3 -0.35 -2.83 5.98
N ILE A 4 0.64 -3.68 5.74
CA ILE A 4 1.60 -3.50 4.64
C ILE A 4 1.68 -4.84 3.93
N ASP A 5 1.11 -4.94 2.74
CA ASP A 5 1.07 -6.18 1.98
C ASP A 5 1.62 -5.97 0.56
N MET A 6 2.38 -6.94 0.04
CA MET A 6 2.89 -6.95 -1.34
C MET A 6 3.62 -5.68 -1.83
N ILE A 7 4.23 -4.88 -0.94
CA ILE A 7 4.90 -3.61 -1.29
C ILE A 7 6.27 -3.73 -2.00
N GLY A 8 6.60 -4.92 -2.49
CA GLY A 8 7.92 -5.26 -3.01
C GLY A 8 8.12 -4.93 -4.49
N ASP A 9 7.06 -4.88 -5.30
CA ASP A 9 7.14 -4.90 -6.76
C ASP A 9 8.12 -3.85 -7.31
N ALA A 10 8.91 -4.24 -8.32
CA ALA A 10 9.74 -3.32 -9.09
C ALA A 10 8.94 -2.25 -9.84
N ASN A 11 7.66 -2.49 -10.14
CA ASN A 11 6.74 -1.51 -10.73
C ASN A 11 5.58 -1.18 -9.76
N LEU A 12 5.90 -1.00 -8.48
CA LEU A 12 4.92 -0.78 -7.40
C LEU A 12 3.99 0.41 -7.64
N ASP A 13 2.68 0.15 -7.65
CA ASP A 13 1.61 1.15 -7.64
C ASP A 13 0.63 0.87 -6.47
N ILE A 14 0.65 1.74 -5.45
CA ILE A 14 -0.25 1.68 -4.29
C ILE A 14 -1.36 2.71 -4.46
N TYR A 15 -2.58 2.22 -4.62
CA TYR A 15 -3.80 3.03 -4.69
C TYR A 15 -4.46 3.18 -3.33
N ARG A 16 -5.45 4.07 -3.23
CA ARG A 16 -6.24 4.26 -2.00
C ARG A 16 -7.23 3.12 -1.83
N GLU A 17 -6.85 2.10 -1.07
CA GLU A 17 -7.70 0.91 -0.83
C GLU A 17 -9.06 1.30 -0.23
N GLY A 18 -10.13 0.66 -0.71
CA GLY A 18 -11.50 1.08 -0.44
C GLY A 18 -11.94 0.99 1.02
N TYR A 19 -11.61 -0.08 1.74
CA TYR A 19 -11.97 -0.20 3.16
C TYR A 19 -11.14 0.75 4.04
N SER A 20 -9.91 1.02 3.63
CA SER A 20 -9.00 2.00 4.24
C SER A 20 -9.56 3.40 4.11
N GLU A 21 -10.02 3.77 2.92
CA GLU A 21 -10.68 5.06 2.64
C GLU A 21 -11.96 5.21 3.47
N LEU A 22 -12.75 4.15 3.62
CA LEU A 22 -13.97 4.16 4.43
C LEU A 22 -13.70 4.17 5.93
N SER A 23 -12.64 3.50 6.39
CA SER A 23 -12.34 3.32 7.81
C SER A 23 -11.55 4.48 8.40
N HIS A 24 -10.50 4.95 7.71
CA HIS A 24 -9.59 5.95 8.26
C HIS A 24 -9.03 6.88 7.17
N PRO A 25 -9.88 7.68 6.49
CA PRO A 25 -9.46 8.56 5.39
C PRO A 25 -8.41 9.58 5.83
N GLU A 26 -8.49 10.08 7.07
CA GLU A 26 -7.51 11.02 7.62
C GLU A 26 -6.09 10.45 7.71
N LEU A 27 -5.95 9.16 8.06
CA LEU A 27 -4.65 8.50 8.10
C LEU A 27 -4.12 8.26 6.69
N LEU A 28 -5.01 7.85 5.78
CA LEU A 28 -4.66 7.63 4.38
C LEU A 28 -4.19 8.94 3.72
N ASP A 29 -4.88 10.06 3.97
CA ASP A 29 -4.46 11.38 3.53
C ASP A 29 -3.09 11.77 4.06
N ARG A 30 -2.80 11.49 5.34
CA ARG A 30 -1.47 11.75 5.92
C ARG A 30 -0.38 10.94 5.23
N ILE A 31 -0.65 9.66 4.92
CA ILE A 31 0.30 8.77 4.24
C ILE A 31 0.58 9.28 2.82
N PHE A 32 -0.46 9.50 2.02
CA PHE A 32 -0.30 9.94 0.64
C PHE A 32 0.31 11.36 0.54
N ALA A 33 -0.03 12.26 1.48
CA ALA A 33 0.61 13.57 1.56
C ALA A 33 2.10 13.50 1.96
N ALA A 34 2.47 12.56 2.85
CA ALA A 34 3.87 12.32 3.20
C ALA A 34 4.66 11.78 2.00
N ALA A 35 4.13 10.79 1.30
CA ALA A 35 4.73 10.25 0.08
C ALA A 35 4.93 11.33 -0.99
N ALA A 36 3.89 12.15 -1.24
CA ALA A 36 3.95 13.24 -2.21
C ALA A 36 5.02 14.29 -1.83
N ARG A 37 5.13 14.64 -0.54
CA ARG A 37 6.16 15.58 -0.06
C ARG A 37 7.58 15.03 -0.22
N LEU A 38 7.77 13.73 -0.04
CA LEU A 38 9.04 13.04 -0.23
C LEU A 38 9.35 12.76 -1.72
N GLY A 39 8.38 12.92 -2.61
CA GLY A 39 8.53 12.72 -4.04
C GLY A 39 8.44 11.26 -4.49
N HIS A 40 7.87 10.37 -3.66
CA HIS A 40 7.65 8.97 -4.02
C HIS A 40 6.47 8.84 -4.98
N ARG A 41 6.71 8.19 -6.13
CA ARG A 41 5.72 8.04 -7.21
C ARG A 41 4.85 6.80 -7.07
N GLN A 42 5.29 5.84 -6.25
CA GLN A 42 4.61 4.57 -5.98
C GLN A 42 3.25 4.75 -5.30
N PHE A 43 2.98 5.93 -4.73
CA PHE A 43 1.70 6.24 -4.09
C PHE A 43 0.80 7.00 -5.07
N VAL A 44 -0.15 6.29 -5.67
CA VAL A 44 -1.10 6.83 -6.65
C VAL A 44 -2.33 7.31 -5.90
N ASN A 45 -2.47 8.64 -5.74
CA ASN A 45 -3.55 9.27 -4.96
C ASN A 45 -4.90 9.25 -5.70
N GLU A 46 -5.35 8.05 -6.07
CA GLU A 46 -6.60 7.76 -6.77
C GLU A 46 -7.33 6.62 -6.06
N PRO A 47 -8.68 6.54 -6.18
CA PRO A 47 -9.45 5.45 -5.60
C PRO A 47 -9.01 4.07 -6.10
N GLY A 48 -8.76 3.15 -5.17
CA GLY A 48 -8.43 1.76 -5.43
C GLY A 48 -9.61 0.81 -5.26
N THR A 49 -9.30 -0.49 -5.21
CA THR A 49 -10.29 -1.56 -5.03
C THR A 49 -10.59 -1.78 -3.54
N LEU A 50 -11.79 -2.30 -3.24
CA LEU A 50 -12.12 -2.86 -1.92
C LEU A 50 -11.50 -4.25 -1.80
N ILE A 51 -10.52 -4.42 -0.91
CA ILE A 51 -9.82 -5.70 -0.69
C ILE A 51 -10.11 -6.23 0.71
N THR A 52 -10.46 -7.52 0.81
CA THR A 52 -10.51 -8.17 2.13
C THR A 52 -9.10 -8.60 2.48
N ASP A 53 -8.51 -7.93 3.46
CA ASP A 53 -7.19 -8.24 4.00
C ASP A 53 -7.18 -8.05 5.54
N ASP A 54 -6.05 -8.22 6.20
CA ASP A 54 -5.89 -8.25 7.65
C ASP A 54 -6.32 -6.94 8.36
N HIS A 55 -6.37 -5.82 7.64
CA HIS A 55 -6.96 -4.59 8.17
C HIS A 55 -8.47 -4.70 8.37
N LYS A 56 -9.18 -5.50 7.57
CA LYS A 56 -10.64 -5.58 7.60
C LYS A 56 -11.19 -6.16 8.91
N PRO A 57 -10.67 -7.27 9.47
CA PRO A 57 -11.05 -7.73 10.79
C PRO A 57 -10.78 -6.71 11.91
N LEU A 58 -9.72 -5.89 11.80
CA LEU A 58 -9.46 -4.80 12.76
C LEU A 58 -10.55 -3.73 12.68
N ILE A 59 -10.93 -3.35 11.45
CA ILE A 59 -12.02 -2.40 11.19
C ILE A 59 -13.33 -2.91 11.79
N ASP A 60 -13.64 -4.20 11.63
CA ASP A 60 -14.89 -4.81 12.11
C ASP A 60 -15.03 -4.81 13.64
N VAL A 61 -13.91 -4.80 14.37
CA VAL A 61 -13.91 -4.66 15.84
C VAL A 61 -13.71 -3.21 16.31
N GLY A 62 -13.77 -2.25 15.39
CA GLY A 62 -13.73 -0.82 15.68
C GLY A 62 -12.33 -0.24 15.84
N ILE A 63 -11.28 -0.92 15.35
CA ILE A 63 -9.92 -0.37 15.28
C ILE A 63 -9.71 0.20 13.88
N PRO A 64 -9.59 1.55 13.72
CA PRO A 64 -9.32 2.15 12.43
C PRO A 64 -8.00 1.65 11.85
N ALA A 65 -8.05 1.12 10.62
CA ALA A 65 -6.89 0.54 9.96
C ALA A 65 -6.89 0.89 8.48
N VAL A 66 -5.70 0.97 7.91
CA VAL A 66 -5.48 1.16 6.47
C VAL A 66 -4.57 0.06 5.96
N ASP A 67 -4.69 -0.25 4.68
CA ASP A 67 -3.90 -1.23 3.96
C ASP A 67 -3.17 -0.57 2.79
N LEU A 68 -1.88 -0.85 2.70
CA LEU A 68 -0.99 -0.39 1.65
C LEU A 68 -0.58 -1.62 0.85
N ILE A 69 -1.25 -1.83 -0.29
CA ILE A 69 -1.14 -3.03 -1.09
C ILE A 69 -1.03 -2.71 -2.58
N ASP A 70 -0.23 -3.52 -3.28
CA ASP A 70 -0.17 -3.56 -4.74
C ASP A 70 -1.08 -4.67 -5.29
N LEU A 71 -1.99 -4.29 -6.18
CA LEU A 71 -2.92 -5.22 -6.85
C LEU A 71 -2.60 -5.40 -8.35
N ASP A 72 -1.44 -4.92 -8.78
CA ASP A 72 -0.95 -4.93 -10.15
C ASP A 72 0.44 -5.62 -10.23
N TYR A 73 0.63 -6.79 -9.59
CA TYR A 73 1.96 -7.46 -9.50
C TYR A 73 2.22 -8.57 -10.55
N PRO A 74 2.92 -8.32 -11.69
CA PRO A 74 3.47 -7.06 -12.17
C PRO A 74 2.65 -6.45 -13.31
N GLY A 75 2.55 -5.13 -13.31
CA GLY A 75 1.82 -4.35 -14.29
C GLY A 75 0.29 -4.45 -14.20
N PRO A 76 -0.40 -3.55 -14.92
CA PRO A 76 -1.79 -3.21 -14.65
C PRO A 76 -2.73 -4.40 -14.79
N ARG A 77 -3.56 -4.60 -13.76
CA ARG A 77 -4.64 -5.59 -13.65
C ARG A 77 -4.18 -7.03 -13.86
N SER A 78 -2.93 -7.35 -13.54
CA SER A 78 -2.34 -8.64 -13.88
C SER A 78 -2.24 -9.59 -12.70
N ASN A 79 -1.75 -9.14 -11.53
CA ASN A 79 -1.40 -9.99 -10.38
C ASN A 79 -0.75 -11.34 -10.76
N ARG A 80 0.03 -11.36 -11.85
CA ARG A 80 0.55 -12.60 -12.44
C ARG A 80 1.58 -13.30 -11.57
N TYR A 81 2.28 -12.57 -10.69
CA TYR A 81 3.28 -13.16 -9.82
C TYR A 81 2.69 -13.61 -8.49
N TRP A 82 1.62 -12.95 -8.03
CA TRP A 82 0.93 -13.29 -6.79
C TRP A 82 0.51 -14.77 -6.76
N HIS A 83 0.83 -15.44 -5.64
CA HIS A 83 0.57 -16.88 -5.45
C HIS A 83 1.17 -17.79 -6.53
N THR A 84 2.31 -17.41 -7.10
CA THR A 84 3.05 -18.24 -8.06
C THR A 84 4.50 -18.45 -7.63
N LEU A 85 5.21 -19.36 -8.31
CA LEU A 85 6.67 -19.51 -8.14
C LEU A 85 7.47 -18.31 -8.67
N MET A 86 6.82 -17.35 -9.33
CA MET A 86 7.46 -16.11 -9.76
C MET A 86 7.53 -15.09 -8.62
N ASP A 87 6.77 -15.26 -7.53
CA ASP A 87 6.88 -14.38 -6.36
C ASP A 87 8.23 -14.60 -5.65
N THR A 88 9.22 -13.85 -6.10
CA THR A 88 10.62 -14.01 -5.74
C THR A 88 11.28 -12.64 -5.60
N PRO A 89 12.37 -12.53 -4.80
CA PRO A 89 13.08 -11.27 -4.64
C PRO A 89 13.60 -10.63 -5.94
N GLU A 90 13.74 -11.40 -7.03
CA GLU A 90 14.15 -10.90 -8.35
C GLU A 90 13.14 -9.93 -8.98
N HIS A 91 11.88 -9.96 -8.52
CA HIS A 91 10.83 -9.05 -8.96
C HIS A 91 10.58 -7.90 -7.98
N CYS A 92 11.36 -7.83 -6.90
CA CYS A 92 11.29 -6.74 -5.94
C CYS A 92 12.27 -5.60 -6.28
N SER A 93 11.96 -4.39 -5.82
CA SER A 93 12.84 -3.23 -5.95
C SER A 93 13.21 -2.60 -4.60
N PRO A 94 14.50 -2.36 -4.33
CA PRO A 94 14.93 -1.56 -3.18
C PRO A 94 14.34 -0.14 -3.17
N GLU A 95 14.00 0.40 -4.35
CA GLU A 95 13.40 1.72 -4.45
C GLU A 95 11.94 1.73 -3.95
N SER A 96 11.17 0.69 -4.27
CA SER A 96 9.80 0.50 -3.77
C SER A 96 9.78 0.33 -2.26
N LEU A 97 10.64 -0.56 -1.73
CA LEU A 97 10.79 -0.76 -0.28
C LEU A 97 11.19 0.53 0.44
N ARG A 98 12.11 1.33 -0.15
CA ARG A 98 12.52 2.63 0.40
C ARG A 98 11.35 3.61 0.41
N ALA A 99 10.60 3.71 -0.69
CA ALA A 99 9.47 4.63 -0.81
C ALA A 99 8.42 4.38 0.28
N VAL A 100 8.06 3.12 0.51
CA VAL A 100 7.11 2.75 1.57
C VAL A 100 7.72 3.00 2.95
N GLY A 101 8.96 2.57 3.19
CA GLY A 101 9.64 2.76 4.47
C GLY A 101 9.78 4.22 4.89
N GLU A 102 10.29 5.09 4.02
CA GLU A 102 10.49 6.52 4.28
C GLU A 102 9.15 7.24 4.51
N THR A 103 8.12 6.91 3.70
CA THR A 103 6.76 7.45 3.89
C THR A 103 6.21 7.10 5.27
N LEU A 104 6.29 5.83 5.66
CA LEU A 104 5.75 5.38 6.95
C LEU A 104 6.53 5.96 8.13
N LEU A 105 7.86 6.02 8.06
CA LEU A 105 8.66 6.67 9.09
C LEU A 105 8.29 8.15 9.26
N ALA A 106 8.06 8.86 8.15
CA ALA A 106 7.63 10.25 8.18
C ALA A 106 6.22 10.44 8.79
N VAL A 107 5.33 9.44 8.69
CA VAL A 107 3.99 9.48 9.30
C VAL A 107 3.99 9.10 10.78
N ILE A 108 4.85 8.13 11.16
CA ILE A 108 4.91 7.61 12.53
C ILE A 108 5.67 8.57 13.45
N TYR A 109 6.75 9.19 12.96
CA TYR A 109 7.63 10.05 13.76
C TYR A 109 7.47 11.55 13.48
N GLY A 110 6.67 11.94 12.48
CA GLY A 110 6.37 13.34 12.13
C GLY A 110 5.01 13.78 12.62
#